data_AF-A0A9W6TYX8-F1
#
_entry.id   AF-A0A9W6TYX8-F1
#
_cell.length_a   1.000
_cell.length_b   1.000
_cell.length_c   1.000
_cell.angle_alpha   90.00
_cell.angle_beta   90.00
_cell.angle_gamma   90.00
#
_symmetry.space_group_name_H-M   'P 1'
#
loop_
_entity.id
_entity.type
_entity.pdbx_description
1 polymer ?
#
loop_
_entity_poly.entity_id
_entity_poly.type
_entity_poly.pdbx_seq_one_letter_code
_entity_poly.pdbx_strand_id
1 'polypeptide(L)'
;MAGGSLFQVGEDVEFWRVLVQLNILAFCLVLLESGLHRLEHKFPPSEKYQHMLKKAYRELMVLGLISLGLKIIKEIPDIDSYSKTMLAFQVADLTIFLLALALILQSITVFLLLRNQNDRAERAELITTQDLVNSLNRTKGSDDSVPSFFKTLFCCGRAAKQQSNMRELIELRLIRRLFLHRFGLPQLFPFSKYLSRAQANQIAHMIEVEPSMWIVLLIVAWSICGVLEVLKQLDHDMPESHELVESFMMFAWVLLLLHIMVFLYFRSCVHHLLHSAAFSKNKATLTANLTAIAEEEANAWQNEEADRALEVMSCIQEHHEELEFQRRRNKNIAAKQVKNHGDRADNEKRHDSFSGVMPGSPTVDIRSFSHKGWHVGVMLLLILNGFLITLFVQCAFYDMDDIYEDFGTLPAVMVPLPLVINLLFLQRRIFYDFVVVSNTLSINSHTLSDVVENFSEVVRLR
;
A
#
# COMPACT_ATOMS: atom_id res chain seq x y z
N MET A 1 -5.53 46.26 -7.04
CA MET A 1 -5.40 45.39 -5.85
C MET A 1 -5.52 43.96 -6.33
N ALA A 2 -4.42 43.39 -6.82
CA ALA A 2 -4.37 42.04 -7.35
C ALA A 2 -3.30 41.31 -6.54
N GLY A 3 -3.73 40.53 -5.56
CA GLY A 3 -2.86 39.53 -4.94
C GLY A 3 -2.84 38.33 -5.86
N GLY A 4 -1.67 37.95 -6.36
CA GLY A 4 -1.50 36.73 -7.16
C GLY A 4 -2.04 35.51 -6.43
N SER A 5 -2.62 34.58 -7.18
CA SER A 5 -3.20 33.36 -6.65
C SER A 5 -2.08 32.40 -6.25
N LEU A 6 -2.16 31.82 -5.05
CA LEU A 6 -1.22 30.80 -4.58
C LEU A 6 -1.26 29.49 -5.39
N PHE A 7 -2.16 29.40 -6.38
CA PHE A 7 -2.38 28.24 -7.23
C PHE A 7 -2.02 28.47 -8.71
N GLN A 8 -1.39 29.60 -9.08
CA GLN A 8 -0.88 29.87 -10.43
C GLN A 8 0.64 29.70 -10.48
N VAL A 9 1.12 28.50 -10.16
CA VAL A 9 2.56 28.19 -10.17
C VAL A 9 3.02 28.00 -11.61
N GLY A 10 3.89 28.89 -12.10
CA GLY A 10 4.26 29.01 -13.51
C GLY A 10 4.03 30.43 -14.05
N GLU A 11 2.92 31.07 -13.65
CA GLU A 11 2.56 32.43 -14.07
C GLU A 11 2.94 33.47 -12.99
N ASP A 12 2.51 33.25 -11.74
CA ASP A 12 2.77 34.17 -10.62
C ASP A 12 4.16 33.96 -10.00
N VAL A 13 4.65 32.71 -9.97
CA VAL A 13 5.98 32.33 -9.47
C VAL A 13 6.58 31.17 -10.26
N GLU A 14 7.88 31.32 -10.57
CA GLU A 14 8.71 30.29 -11.23
C GLU A 14 8.78 28.99 -10.40
N PHE A 15 8.47 27.86 -11.04
CA PHE A 15 8.43 26.53 -10.40
C PHE A 15 9.75 26.15 -9.70
N TRP A 16 10.91 26.46 -10.30
CA TRP A 16 12.22 26.17 -9.67
C TRP A 16 12.39 26.86 -8.32
N ARG A 17 11.83 28.07 -8.16
CA ARG A 17 11.93 28.87 -6.95
C ARG A 17 11.09 28.25 -5.82
N VAL A 18 9.90 27.74 -6.16
CA VAL A 18 9.06 26.94 -5.25
C VAL A 18 9.83 25.69 -4.81
N LEU A 19 10.47 25.00 -5.76
CA LEU A 19 11.22 23.79 -5.47
C LEU A 19 12.37 24.04 -4.48
N VAL A 20 13.12 25.13 -4.63
CA VAL A 20 14.17 25.49 -3.66
C VAL A 20 13.59 25.67 -2.24
N GLN A 21 12.44 26.35 -2.12
CA GLN A 21 11.78 26.51 -0.82
C GLN A 21 11.22 25.18 -0.28
N LEU A 22 10.72 24.31 -1.15
CA LEU A 22 10.29 22.96 -0.79
C LEU A 22 11.45 22.11 -0.26
N ASN A 23 12.65 22.22 -0.85
CA ASN A 23 13.85 21.54 -0.33
C ASN A 23 14.20 22.02 1.09
N ILE A 24 14.17 23.35 1.32
CA ILE A 24 14.45 23.94 2.64
C ILE A 24 13.42 23.46 3.65
N LEU A 25 12.13 23.52 3.31
CA LEU A 25 11.04 23.07 4.17
C LEU A 25 11.11 21.57 4.48
N ALA A 26 11.34 20.73 3.48
CA ALA A 26 11.50 19.28 3.67
C ALA A 26 12.69 18.96 4.59
N PHE A 27 13.82 19.66 4.41
CA PHE A 27 14.97 19.52 5.29
C PHE A 27 14.66 19.96 6.72
N CYS A 28 13.98 21.11 6.89
CA CYS A 28 13.53 21.58 8.21
C CYS A 28 12.58 20.58 8.88
N LEU A 29 11.64 19.99 8.14
CA LEU A 29 10.73 18.95 8.64
C LEU A 29 11.50 17.73 9.15
N VAL A 30 12.43 17.20 8.36
CA VAL A 30 13.24 16.02 8.75
C VAL A 30 14.11 16.33 9.97
N LEU A 31 14.70 17.53 10.03
CA LEU A 31 15.48 17.95 11.20
C LEU A 31 14.61 18.09 12.45
N LEU A 32 13.42 18.67 12.32
CA LEU A 32 12.50 18.89 13.43
C LEU A 32 11.92 17.57 13.94
N GLU A 33 11.57 16.65 13.05
CA GLU A 33 11.21 15.27 13.38
C GLU A 33 12.35 14.56 14.13
N SER A 34 13.58 14.64 13.60
CA SER A 34 14.76 14.05 14.23
C SER A 34 15.06 14.67 15.61
N GLY A 35 14.86 15.98 15.75
CA GLY A 35 15.02 16.71 17.01
C GLY A 35 14.00 16.28 18.06
N LEU A 36 12.74 16.11 17.67
CA LEU A 36 11.69 15.64 18.56
C LEU A 36 11.84 14.18 18.95
N HIS A 37 12.33 13.33 18.05
CA HIS A 37 12.65 11.96 18.39
C HIS A 37 13.81 11.85 19.41
N ARG A 38 14.79 12.76 19.35
CA ARG A 38 15.83 12.88 20.38
C ARG A 38 15.26 13.40 21.71
N LEU A 39 14.30 14.33 21.65
CA LEU A 39 13.62 14.87 22.82
C LEU A 39 12.80 13.77 23.52
N GLU A 40 12.11 12.93 22.76
CA GLU A 40 11.34 11.76 23.20
C GLU A 40 12.20 10.76 23.99
N HIS A 41 13.41 10.47 23.51
CA HIS A 41 14.37 9.61 24.21
C HIS A 41 14.89 10.19 25.53
N LYS A 42 14.73 11.50 25.77
CA LYS A 42 15.21 12.17 26.96
C LYS A 42 14.15 12.25 28.08
N PHE A 43 12.87 11.97 27.77
CA PHE A 43 11.79 11.94 28.75
C PHE A 43 11.65 10.56 29.42
N PRO A 44 11.25 10.50 30.72
CA PRO A 44 11.11 9.25 31.44
C PRO A 44 9.99 8.35 30.86
N PRO A 45 10.14 7.01 30.93
CA PRO A 45 9.32 6.02 30.24
C PRO A 45 7.96 5.85 30.91
N SER A 46 7.06 6.79 30.71
CA SER A 46 5.63 6.57 30.95
C SER A 46 4.97 6.39 29.59
N GLU A 47 4.67 5.13 29.25
CA GLU A 47 4.12 4.72 27.94
C GLU A 47 2.91 5.56 27.50
N LYS A 48 2.09 5.98 28.47
CA LYS A 48 0.90 6.80 28.23
C LYS A 48 1.22 8.21 27.74
N TYR A 49 2.22 8.89 28.34
CA TYR A 49 2.58 10.25 27.95
C TYR A 49 3.44 10.28 26.69
N GLN A 50 4.31 9.29 26.48
CA GLN A 50 5.04 9.15 25.21
C GLN A 50 4.08 8.89 24.04
N HIS A 51 3.08 8.03 24.23
CA HIS A 51 2.05 7.79 23.20
C HIS A 51 1.18 9.03 22.93
N MET A 52 0.79 9.77 23.97
CA MET A 52 0.01 11.01 23.80
C MET A 52 0.84 12.13 23.16
N LEU A 53 2.10 12.27 23.54
CA LEU A 53 3.01 13.27 22.99
C LEU A 53 3.33 12.92 21.53
N LYS A 54 3.63 11.66 21.22
CA LYS A 54 3.83 11.14 19.85
C LYS A 54 2.64 11.42 18.96
N LYS A 55 1.43 11.19 19.46
CA LYS A 55 0.21 11.50 18.73
C LYS A 55 0.03 13.01 18.57
N ALA A 56 0.19 13.78 19.66
CA ALA A 56 0.01 15.23 19.65
C ALA A 56 1.03 15.96 18.77
N TYR A 57 2.34 15.74 18.92
CA TYR A 57 3.32 16.40 18.05
C TYR A 57 3.20 15.87 16.62
N ARG A 58 3.09 14.56 16.35
CA ARG A 58 3.04 14.08 14.97
C ARG A 58 1.76 14.51 14.22
N GLU A 59 0.64 14.68 14.92
CA GLU A 59 -0.61 15.24 14.36
C GLU A 59 -0.62 16.78 14.30
N LEU A 60 0.05 17.49 15.23
CA LEU A 60 0.09 18.97 15.30
C LEU A 60 1.24 19.61 14.50
N MET A 61 2.33 18.88 14.25
CA MET A 61 3.62 19.41 13.79
C MET A 61 3.83 19.42 12.29
N VAL A 62 3.24 18.49 11.53
CA VAL A 62 3.59 18.34 10.11
C VAL A 62 3.09 19.53 9.28
N LEU A 63 2.07 20.25 9.75
CA LEU A 63 1.47 21.37 8.98
C LEU A 63 1.12 22.60 9.80
N GLY A 64 0.74 22.44 11.07
CA GLY A 64 0.26 23.55 11.89
C GLY A 64 1.36 24.53 12.30
N LEU A 65 2.49 24.02 12.77
CA LEU A 65 3.55 24.85 13.38
C LEU A 65 4.37 25.66 12.36
N ILE A 66 4.66 25.09 11.19
CA ILE A 66 5.38 25.81 10.12
C ILE A 66 4.48 26.91 9.54
N SER A 67 3.24 26.57 9.19
CA SER A 67 2.27 27.53 8.65
C SER A 67 1.91 28.64 9.67
N LEU A 68 1.85 28.31 10.97
CA LEU A 68 1.64 29.29 12.04
C LEU A 68 2.87 30.17 12.26
N GLY A 69 4.08 29.60 12.21
CA GLY A 69 5.33 30.36 12.23
C GLY A 69 5.42 31.38 11.09
N LEU A 70 4.98 30.99 9.89
CA LEU A 70 4.94 31.89 8.73
C LEU A 70 3.93 33.03 8.88
N LYS A 71 2.73 32.71 9.39
CA LYS A 71 1.72 33.74 9.67
C LYS A 71 2.23 34.75 10.69
N ILE A 72 3.03 34.31 11.68
CA ILE A 72 3.67 35.20 12.66
C ILE A 72 4.77 36.04 12.01
N ILE A 73 5.62 35.46 11.16
CA ILE A 73 6.69 36.19 10.46
C ILE A 73 6.10 37.24 9.49
N LYS A 74 4.97 36.95 8.86
CA LYS A 74 4.26 37.90 7.98
C LYS A 74 3.67 39.11 8.71
N GLU A 75 3.35 38.98 9.99
CA GLU A 75 2.84 40.10 10.79
C GLU A 75 3.96 41.09 11.16
N ILE A 76 5.22 40.75 10.87
CA ILE A 76 6.36 41.65 11.07
C ILE A 76 6.36 42.69 9.94
N PRO A 77 6.21 44.00 10.24
CA PRO A 77 6.05 45.06 9.22
C PRO A 77 7.23 45.21 8.25
N ASP A 78 8.39 44.68 8.61
CA ASP A 78 9.67 44.85 7.90
C ASP A 78 9.88 43.85 6.74
N ILE A 79 8.95 42.90 6.55
CA ILE A 79 9.07 41.83 5.55
C ILE A 79 8.08 42.08 4.42
N ASP A 80 8.59 42.27 3.20
CA ASP A 80 7.76 42.41 2.00
C ASP A 80 7.00 41.11 1.70
N SER A 81 5.72 41.13 2.08
CA SER A 81 4.79 40.02 1.95
C SER A 81 4.51 39.61 0.50
N TYR A 82 4.83 40.46 -0.48
CA TYR A 82 4.60 40.22 -1.91
C TYR A 82 5.87 39.85 -2.69
N SER A 83 7.01 39.69 -2.02
CA SER A 83 8.23 39.25 -2.69
C SER A 83 8.07 37.86 -3.33
N LYS A 84 8.61 37.66 -4.54
CA LYS A 84 8.53 36.37 -5.26
C LYS A 84 9.06 35.18 -4.44
N THR A 85 10.03 35.42 -3.56
CA THR A 85 10.58 34.42 -2.63
C THR A 85 9.60 34.06 -1.51
N MET A 86 8.90 35.06 -0.96
CA MET A 86 7.86 34.85 0.05
C MET A 86 6.64 34.13 -0.53
N LEU A 87 6.28 34.40 -1.79
CA LEU A 87 5.21 33.66 -2.48
C LEU A 87 5.64 32.23 -2.79
N ALA A 88 6.87 32.01 -3.30
CA ALA A 88 7.42 30.67 -3.52
C ALA A 88 7.43 29.82 -2.24
N PHE A 89 7.76 30.43 -1.11
CA PHE A 89 7.74 29.75 0.19
C PHE A 89 6.31 29.32 0.58
N GLN A 90 5.32 30.20 0.39
CA GLN A 90 3.92 29.88 0.69
C GLN A 90 3.38 28.77 -0.20
N VAL A 91 3.72 28.78 -1.48
CA VAL A 91 3.36 27.70 -2.40
C VAL A 91 3.96 26.38 -1.93
N ALA A 92 5.23 26.37 -1.51
CA ALA A 92 5.89 25.18 -1.02
C ALA A 92 5.29 24.65 0.31
N ASP A 93 4.92 25.54 1.24
CA ASP A 93 4.17 25.16 2.46
C ASP A 93 2.80 24.55 2.10
N LEU A 94 2.08 25.17 1.17
CA LEU A 94 0.81 24.67 0.64
C LEU A 94 0.99 23.33 -0.09
N THR A 95 2.12 23.09 -0.76
CA THR A 95 2.44 21.81 -1.42
C THR A 95 2.54 20.69 -0.39
N ILE A 96 3.23 20.93 0.72
CA ILE A 96 3.34 19.94 1.80
C ILE A 96 1.96 19.68 2.42
N PHE A 97 1.14 20.72 2.59
CA PHE A 97 -0.24 20.61 3.09
C PHE A 97 -1.12 19.74 2.19
N LEU A 98 -1.13 20.06 0.89
CA LEU A 98 -1.92 19.35 -0.09
C LEU A 98 -1.41 17.91 -0.28
N LEU A 99 -0.10 17.67 -0.17
CA LEU A 99 0.47 16.32 -0.18
C LEU A 99 -0.09 15.48 0.96
N ALA A 100 -0.07 15.99 2.19
CA ALA A 100 -0.63 15.26 3.33
C ALA A 100 -2.13 14.99 3.14
N LEU A 101 -2.89 15.98 2.66
CA LEU A 101 -4.31 15.83 2.37
C LEU A 101 -4.56 14.76 1.29
N ALA A 102 -3.78 14.77 0.22
CA ALA A 102 -3.86 13.80 -0.87
C ALA A 102 -3.56 12.39 -0.37
N LEU A 103 -2.55 12.20 0.49
CA LEU A 103 -2.22 10.90 1.08
C LEU A 103 -3.29 10.40 2.03
N ILE A 104 -3.91 11.29 2.83
CA ILE A 104 -5.04 10.94 3.71
C ILE A 104 -6.23 10.50 2.86
N LEU A 105 -6.61 11.28 1.85
CA LEU A 105 -7.73 10.96 0.96
C LEU A 105 -7.48 9.65 0.21
N GLN A 106 -6.26 9.46 -0.31
CA GLN A 106 -5.83 8.23 -0.96
C GLN A 106 -5.92 7.04 0.00
N SER A 107 -5.48 7.20 1.24
CA SER A 107 -5.52 6.13 2.25
C SER A 107 -6.94 5.75 2.64
N ILE A 108 -7.83 6.73 2.83
CA ILE A 108 -9.26 6.48 3.06
C ILE A 108 -9.88 5.74 1.87
N THR A 109 -9.56 6.17 0.64
CA THR A 109 -10.08 5.54 -0.58
C THR A 109 -9.64 4.08 -0.68
N VAL A 110 -8.34 3.81 -0.52
CA VAL A 110 -7.80 2.44 -0.52
C VAL A 110 -8.44 1.61 0.59
N PHE A 111 -8.57 2.13 1.81
CA PHE A 111 -9.19 1.45 2.94
C PHE A 111 -10.66 1.09 2.66
N LEU A 112 -11.48 2.03 2.18
CA LEU A 112 -12.89 1.77 1.85
C LEU A 112 -13.04 0.70 0.79
N LEU A 113 -12.18 0.74 -0.23
CA LEU A 113 -12.23 -0.24 -1.30
C LEU A 113 -11.71 -1.63 -0.87
N LEU A 114 -10.74 -1.69 0.05
CA LEU A 114 -10.26 -2.93 0.66
C LEU A 114 -11.28 -3.52 1.63
N ARG A 115 -12.02 -2.69 2.37
CA ARG A 115 -13.09 -3.16 3.26
C ARG A 115 -14.12 -4.01 2.51
N ASN A 116 -14.53 -3.57 1.33
CA ASN A 116 -15.43 -4.36 0.49
C ASN A 116 -14.81 -5.71 0.05
N GLN A 117 -13.49 -5.78 -0.13
CA GLN A 117 -12.80 -7.06 -0.39
C GLN A 117 -12.69 -7.93 0.86
N ASN A 118 -12.43 -7.34 2.03
CA ASN A 118 -12.37 -8.06 3.29
C ASN A 118 -13.73 -8.65 3.67
N ASP A 119 -14.83 -7.91 3.47
CA ASP A 119 -16.19 -8.43 3.65
C ASP A 119 -16.45 -9.66 2.76
N ARG A 120 -15.86 -9.68 1.55
CA ARG A 120 -15.95 -10.84 0.65
C ARG A 120 -15.07 -12.00 1.12
N ALA A 121 -13.88 -11.71 1.66
CA ALA A 121 -13.00 -12.72 2.23
C ALA A 121 -13.60 -13.38 3.48
N GLU A 122 -14.26 -12.61 4.34
CA GLU A 122 -15.01 -13.12 5.50
C GLU A 122 -16.16 -14.03 5.05
N ARG A 123 -16.94 -13.62 4.04
CA ARG A 123 -17.97 -14.49 3.45
C ARG A 123 -17.39 -15.77 2.84
N ALA A 124 -16.23 -15.69 2.21
CA ALA A 124 -15.53 -16.85 1.63
C ALA A 124 -15.04 -17.83 2.69
N GLU A 125 -14.72 -17.34 3.89
CA GLU A 125 -14.32 -18.18 5.03
C GLU A 125 -15.49 -19.00 5.57
N LEU A 126 -16.71 -18.43 5.57
CA LEU A 126 -17.93 -19.13 5.98
C LEU A 126 -18.39 -20.20 4.98
N ILE A 127 -18.03 -20.08 3.70
CA ILE A 127 -18.41 -21.05 2.68
C ILE A 127 -17.49 -22.28 2.77
N THR A 128 -18.09 -23.47 2.91
CA THR A 128 -17.35 -24.73 2.94
C THR A 128 -16.78 -25.07 1.56
N THR A 129 -15.63 -25.72 1.51
CA THR A 129 -15.03 -26.25 0.28
C THR A 129 -15.97 -27.19 -0.48
N GLN A 130 -16.79 -27.97 0.24
CA GLN A 130 -17.85 -28.80 -0.35
C GLN A 130 -18.90 -27.97 -1.11
N ASP A 131 -19.30 -26.82 -0.59
CA ASP A 131 -20.26 -25.94 -1.27
C ASP A 131 -19.68 -25.34 -2.55
N LEU A 132 -18.38 -25.06 -2.57
CA LEU A 132 -17.65 -24.63 -3.76
C LEU A 132 -17.64 -25.74 -4.84
N VAL A 133 -17.38 -27.00 -4.45
CA VAL A 133 -17.45 -28.16 -5.35
C VAL A 133 -18.86 -28.33 -5.92
N ASN A 134 -19.88 -28.32 -5.06
CA ASN A 134 -21.28 -28.47 -5.46
C ASN A 134 -21.70 -27.41 -6.47
N SER A 135 -21.28 -26.17 -6.22
CA SER A 135 -21.55 -25.04 -7.11
C SER A 135 -20.77 -25.14 -8.43
N LEU A 136 -19.52 -25.63 -8.42
CA LEU A 136 -18.73 -25.84 -9.64
C LEU A 136 -19.32 -26.94 -10.54
N ASN A 137 -19.85 -28.00 -9.91
CA ASN A 137 -20.59 -29.08 -10.57
C ASN A 137 -21.93 -28.59 -11.13
N ARG A 138 -22.64 -27.72 -10.41
CA ARG A 138 -23.90 -27.11 -10.89
C ARG A 138 -23.69 -26.29 -12.17
N THR A 139 -22.60 -25.54 -12.27
CA THR A 139 -22.26 -24.80 -13.50
C THR A 139 -21.93 -25.72 -14.67
N LYS A 140 -21.44 -26.95 -14.42
CA LYS A 140 -21.19 -27.93 -15.49
C LYS A 140 -22.50 -28.35 -16.17
N GLY A 141 -23.57 -28.52 -15.39
CA GLY A 141 -24.88 -28.92 -15.93
C GLY A 141 -25.65 -27.81 -16.66
N SER A 142 -25.25 -26.54 -16.52
CA SER A 142 -25.91 -25.41 -17.20
C SER A 142 -25.36 -25.10 -18.60
N ASP A 143 -24.09 -25.43 -18.86
CA ASP A 143 -23.44 -25.21 -20.16
C ASP A 143 -23.98 -26.15 -21.27
N ASP A 144 -24.62 -27.26 -20.88
CA ASP A 144 -25.24 -28.23 -21.81
C ASP A 144 -26.65 -27.82 -22.27
N SER A 145 -27.18 -26.69 -21.81
CA SER A 145 -28.52 -26.20 -22.21
C SER A 145 -28.43 -25.14 -23.31
N VAL A 146 -29.06 -25.41 -24.46
CA VAL A 146 -29.09 -24.53 -25.65
C VAL A 146 -29.56 -23.13 -25.27
N PRO A 147 -28.73 -22.08 -25.39
CA PRO A 147 -29.11 -20.74 -24.97
C PRO A 147 -29.98 -20.08 -26.05
N SER A 148 -31.17 -19.60 -25.66
CA SER A 148 -31.98 -18.71 -26.49
C SER A 148 -31.28 -17.35 -26.63
N PHE A 149 -31.24 -16.81 -27.85
CA PHE A 149 -30.49 -15.62 -28.28
C PHE A 149 -30.70 -14.38 -27.37
N PHE A 150 -31.90 -14.20 -26.82
CA PHE A 150 -32.24 -13.10 -25.90
C PHE A 150 -31.60 -13.23 -24.50
N LYS A 151 -31.34 -14.46 -24.05
CA LYS A 151 -30.68 -14.73 -22.76
C LYS A 151 -29.18 -14.45 -22.85
N THR A 152 -28.57 -14.65 -24.02
CA THR A 152 -27.14 -14.41 -24.26
C THR A 152 -26.79 -12.93 -24.15
N LEU A 153 -27.57 -12.02 -24.75
CA LEU A 153 -27.23 -10.59 -24.75
C LEU A 153 -27.31 -9.93 -23.35
N PHE A 154 -28.32 -10.28 -22.54
CA PHE A 154 -28.53 -9.69 -21.20
C PHE A 154 -27.94 -10.53 -20.04
N CYS A 155 -27.70 -11.84 -20.20
CA CYS A 155 -27.16 -12.69 -19.14
C CYS A 155 -25.66 -13.00 -19.27
N CYS A 156 -25.00 -12.75 -20.41
CA CYS A 156 -23.55 -12.98 -20.53
C CYS A 156 -22.74 -12.17 -19.50
N GLY A 157 -23.12 -10.92 -19.24
CA GLY A 157 -22.48 -10.11 -18.21
C GLY A 157 -22.70 -10.66 -16.79
N ARG A 158 -23.89 -11.19 -16.51
CA ARG A 158 -24.25 -11.72 -15.18
C ARG A 158 -23.63 -13.09 -14.91
N ALA A 159 -23.61 -13.96 -15.91
CA ALA A 159 -22.98 -15.27 -15.85
C ALA A 159 -21.44 -15.14 -15.75
N ALA A 160 -20.83 -14.27 -16.57
CA ALA A 160 -19.40 -13.99 -16.47
C ALA A 160 -19.01 -13.39 -15.11
N LYS A 161 -19.82 -12.46 -14.58
CA LYS A 161 -19.64 -11.89 -13.23
C LYS A 161 -19.80 -12.94 -12.12
N GLN A 162 -20.73 -13.87 -12.27
CA GLN A 162 -20.92 -14.96 -11.31
C GLN A 162 -19.73 -15.94 -11.33
N GLN A 163 -19.23 -16.27 -12.52
CA GLN A 163 -18.05 -17.13 -12.69
C GLN A 163 -16.78 -16.47 -12.14
N SER A 164 -16.60 -15.16 -12.36
CA SER A 164 -15.46 -14.43 -11.79
C SER A 164 -15.53 -14.37 -10.27
N ASN A 165 -16.72 -14.13 -9.70
CA ASN A 165 -16.92 -14.13 -8.25
C ASN A 165 -16.61 -15.50 -7.66
N MET A 166 -17.08 -16.58 -8.30
CA MET A 166 -16.81 -17.94 -7.85
C MET A 166 -15.32 -18.27 -7.87
N ARG A 167 -14.63 -17.88 -8.94
CA ARG A 167 -13.19 -18.06 -9.03
C ARG A 167 -12.47 -17.32 -7.91
N GLU A 168 -12.86 -16.10 -7.61
CA GLU A 168 -12.26 -15.32 -6.51
C GLU A 168 -12.48 -15.98 -5.14
N LEU A 169 -13.65 -16.57 -4.89
CA LEU A 169 -13.91 -17.36 -3.67
C LEU A 169 -13.00 -18.57 -3.56
N ILE A 170 -12.78 -19.30 -4.66
CA ILE A 170 -11.86 -20.44 -4.72
C ILE A 170 -10.42 -19.96 -4.46
N GLU A 171 -10.00 -18.86 -5.09
CA GLU A 171 -8.66 -18.28 -4.88
C GLU A 171 -8.44 -17.96 -3.40
N LEU A 172 -9.39 -17.28 -2.75
CA LEU A 172 -9.33 -16.95 -1.32
C LEU A 172 -9.26 -18.19 -0.42
N ARG A 173 -10.06 -19.22 -0.72
CA ARG A 173 -10.09 -20.46 0.07
C ARG A 173 -8.77 -21.24 -0.02
N LEU A 174 -8.20 -21.32 -1.23
CA LEU A 174 -6.92 -22.00 -1.45
C LEU A 174 -5.76 -21.26 -0.79
N ILE A 175 -5.76 -19.92 -0.83
CA ILE A 175 -4.75 -19.11 -0.13
C ILE A 175 -4.85 -19.31 1.38
N ARG A 176 -6.07 -19.31 1.94
CA ARG A 176 -6.30 -19.61 3.36
C ARG A 176 -5.71 -20.98 3.72
N ARG A 177 -6.07 -22.03 2.98
CA ARG A 177 -5.55 -23.38 3.23
C ARG A 177 -4.03 -23.45 3.15
N LEU A 178 -3.43 -22.83 2.14
CA LEU A 178 -1.98 -22.76 2.00
C LEU A 178 -1.34 -22.08 3.21
N PHE A 179 -1.89 -20.96 3.66
CA PHE A 179 -1.41 -20.23 4.84
C PHE A 179 -1.49 -21.10 6.11
N LEU A 180 -2.66 -21.69 6.38
CA LEU A 180 -2.86 -22.55 7.55
C LEU A 180 -1.89 -23.74 7.55
N HIS A 181 -1.78 -24.44 6.43
CA HIS A 181 -0.88 -25.59 6.31
C HIS A 181 0.60 -25.18 6.42
N ARG A 182 0.98 -24.01 5.90
CA ARG A 182 2.37 -23.54 5.94
C ARG A 182 2.85 -23.23 7.36
N PHE A 183 1.99 -22.61 8.16
CA PHE A 183 2.32 -22.23 9.54
C PHE A 183 1.81 -23.23 10.59
N GLY A 184 1.12 -24.29 10.18
CA GLY A 184 0.55 -25.30 11.07
C GLY A 184 -0.61 -24.78 11.92
N LEU A 185 -1.29 -23.73 11.45
CA LEU A 185 -2.41 -23.14 12.17
C LEU A 185 -3.66 -24.03 12.06
N PRO A 186 -4.49 -24.07 13.10
CA PRO A 186 -5.68 -24.92 13.15
C PRO A 186 -6.81 -24.33 12.26
N GLN A 187 -7.78 -25.15 11.84
CA GLN A 187 -8.83 -24.72 10.89
C GLN A 187 -9.82 -23.71 11.47
N LEU A 188 -9.94 -23.63 12.80
CA LEU A 188 -10.71 -22.61 13.52
C LEU A 188 -10.06 -21.22 13.47
N PHE A 189 -8.81 -21.10 12.99
CA PHE A 189 -8.12 -19.83 12.89
C PHE A 189 -8.87 -18.85 11.97
N PRO A 190 -9.20 -17.63 12.45
CA PRO A 190 -9.94 -16.63 11.68
C PRO A 190 -9.02 -15.88 10.71
N PHE A 191 -8.75 -16.49 9.55
CA PHE A 191 -7.79 -15.97 8.56
C PHE A 191 -8.21 -14.62 7.98
N SER A 192 -9.51 -14.43 7.71
CA SER A 192 -10.01 -13.15 7.17
C SER A 192 -9.75 -11.99 8.13
N LYS A 193 -9.94 -12.20 9.44
CA LYS A 193 -9.67 -11.21 10.49
C LYS A 193 -8.18 -10.90 10.58
N TYR A 194 -7.32 -11.93 10.57
CA TYR A 194 -5.88 -11.76 10.54
C TYR A 194 -5.44 -10.90 9.35
N LEU A 195 -5.89 -11.23 8.13
CA LEU A 195 -5.52 -10.50 6.92
C LEU A 195 -6.02 -9.04 6.97
N SER A 196 -7.25 -8.81 7.43
CA SER A 196 -7.81 -7.47 7.57
C SER A 196 -7.04 -6.59 8.56
N ARG A 197 -6.56 -7.17 9.68
CA ARG A 197 -5.76 -6.48 10.70
C ARG A 197 -4.34 -6.20 10.20
N ALA A 198 -3.74 -7.15 9.46
CA ALA A 198 -2.47 -6.93 8.78
C ALA A 198 -2.55 -5.78 7.77
N GLN A 199 -3.62 -5.71 6.97
CA GLN A 199 -3.86 -4.61 6.04
C GLN A 199 -4.02 -3.27 6.76
N ALA A 200 -4.82 -3.22 7.84
CA ALA A 200 -5.03 -1.98 8.61
C ALA A 200 -3.72 -1.42 9.17
N ASN A 201 -2.84 -2.29 9.69
CA ASN A 201 -1.53 -1.90 10.17
C ASN A 201 -0.65 -1.34 9.03
N GLN A 202 -0.72 -1.94 7.85
CA GLN A 202 0.02 -1.49 6.66
C GLN A 202 -0.51 -0.16 6.11
N ILE A 203 -1.83 0.11 6.19
CA ILE A 203 -2.44 1.38 5.76
C ILE A 203 -2.00 2.53 6.68
N ALA A 204 -1.81 2.27 7.98
CA ALA A 204 -1.31 3.29 8.90
C ALA A 204 0.08 3.80 8.48
N HIS A 205 0.97 2.91 8.03
CA HIS A 205 2.29 3.26 7.49
C HIS A 205 2.24 4.00 6.15
N MET A 206 1.10 3.99 5.45
CA MET A 206 0.92 4.64 4.15
C MET A 206 0.71 6.16 4.26
N ILE A 207 0.25 6.64 5.42
CA ILE A 207 0.05 8.05 5.72
C ILE A 207 1.37 8.70 6.20
N GLU A 208 2.27 7.91 6.76
CA GLU A 208 3.54 8.37 7.30
C GLU A 208 4.60 8.48 6.18
N VAL A 209 5.05 9.70 5.89
CA VAL A 209 6.13 9.93 4.92
C VAL A 209 7.47 9.82 5.63
N GLU A 210 8.19 8.72 5.42
CA GLU A 210 9.54 8.54 5.98
C GLU A 210 10.55 9.55 5.38
N PRO A 211 11.60 9.94 6.13
CA PRO A 211 12.65 10.85 5.64
C PRO A 211 13.30 10.42 4.32
N SER A 212 13.42 9.11 4.07
CA SER A 212 13.95 8.54 2.83
C SER A 212 13.07 8.86 1.61
N MET A 213 11.75 8.92 1.81
CA MET A 213 10.78 9.20 0.75
C MET A 213 10.86 10.66 0.29
N TRP A 214 11.17 11.59 1.20
CA TRP A 214 11.41 13.00 0.85
C TRP A 214 12.56 13.16 -0.15
N ILE A 215 13.64 12.39 0.00
CA ILE A 215 14.75 12.41 -0.96
C ILE A 215 14.26 12.02 -2.35
N VAL A 216 13.44 10.97 -2.45
CA VAL A 216 12.91 10.52 -3.74
C VAL A 216 11.91 11.51 -4.33
N LEU A 217 11.03 12.09 -3.51
CA LEU A 217 10.10 13.14 -3.93
C LEU A 217 10.85 14.34 -4.52
N LEU A 218 11.92 14.79 -3.85
CA LEU A 218 12.74 15.89 -4.32
C LEU A 218 13.46 15.53 -5.63
N ILE A 219 13.99 14.31 -5.76
CA ILE A 219 14.59 13.84 -7.01
C ILE A 219 13.58 13.90 -8.16
N VAL A 220 12.35 13.43 -7.94
CA VAL A 220 11.31 13.47 -8.98
C VAL A 220 10.91 14.91 -9.30
N ALA A 221 10.77 15.78 -8.30
CA ALA A 221 10.45 17.18 -8.52
C ALA A 221 11.55 17.93 -9.29
N TRP A 222 12.82 17.69 -8.96
CA TRP A 222 13.96 18.21 -9.73
C TRP A 222 14.02 17.62 -11.14
N SER A 223 13.65 16.35 -11.31
CA SER A 223 13.57 15.73 -12.63
C SER A 223 12.48 16.38 -13.49
N ILE A 224 11.34 16.78 -12.90
CA ILE A 224 10.30 17.55 -13.60
C ILE A 224 10.89 18.91 -14.03
N CYS A 225 11.56 19.64 -13.13
CA CYS A 225 12.26 20.88 -13.50
C CYS A 225 13.23 20.70 -14.66
N GLY A 226 14.03 19.65 -14.64
CA GLY A 226 14.99 19.37 -15.72
C GLY A 226 14.30 19.09 -17.07
N VAL A 227 13.17 18.39 -17.07
CA VAL A 227 12.38 18.17 -18.29
C VAL A 227 11.77 19.48 -18.81
N LEU A 228 11.31 20.36 -17.92
CA LEU A 228 10.82 21.69 -18.31
C LEU A 228 11.88 22.51 -19.04
N GLU A 229 13.11 22.54 -18.51
CA GLU A 229 14.21 23.26 -19.16
C GLU A 229 14.55 22.68 -20.54
N VAL A 230 14.41 21.37 -20.72
CA VAL A 230 14.61 20.70 -22.02
C VAL A 230 13.48 21.04 -23.00
N LEU A 231 12.22 21.08 -22.55
CA LEU A 231 11.07 21.46 -23.39
C LEU A 231 11.17 22.92 -23.84
N LYS A 232 11.53 23.84 -22.92
CA LYS A 232 11.78 25.26 -23.22
C LYS A 232 12.82 25.49 -24.31
N GLN A 233 13.83 24.61 -24.40
CA GLN A 233 14.85 24.69 -25.44
C GLN A 233 14.38 24.15 -26.79
N LEU A 234 13.39 23.26 -26.79
CA LEU A 234 12.92 22.58 -27.99
C LEU A 234 11.80 23.37 -28.69
N ASP A 235 10.94 24.05 -27.92
CA ASP A 235 9.82 24.82 -28.46
C ASP A 235 9.70 26.19 -27.77
N HIS A 236 10.24 27.23 -28.40
CA HIS A 236 10.36 28.57 -27.79
C HIS A 236 9.04 29.36 -27.80
N ASP A 237 8.05 28.94 -28.59
CA ASP A 237 6.81 29.69 -28.80
C ASP A 237 5.66 29.26 -27.86
N MET A 238 5.85 28.21 -27.04
CA MET A 238 4.82 27.75 -26.09
C MET A 238 4.86 28.52 -24.75
N PRO A 239 3.69 28.81 -24.15
CA PRO A 239 3.61 29.42 -22.82
C PRO A 239 4.09 28.46 -21.72
N GLU A 240 4.75 28.99 -20.68
CA GLU A 240 5.39 28.19 -19.62
C GLU A 240 4.41 27.27 -18.86
N SER A 241 3.13 27.64 -18.77
CA SER A 241 2.08 26.81 -18.18
C SER A 241 1.83 25.51 -18.94
N HIS A 242 1.87 25.56 -20.27
CA HIS A 242 1.60 24.40 -21.12
C HIS A 242 2.75 23.39 -21.07
N GLU A 243 4.00 23.88 -21.05
CA GLU A 243 5.19 23.04 -20.87
C GLU A 243 5.19 22.31 -19.51
N LEU A 244 4.66 22.98 -18.47
CA LEU A 244 4.47 22.43 -17.13
C LEU A 244 3.48 21.27 -17.13
N VAL A 245 2.34 21.45 -17.79
CA VAL A 245 1.31 20.42 -17.92
C VAL A 245 1.80 19.23 -18.75
N GLU A 246 2.54 19.49 -19.84
CA GLU A 246 3.11 18.41 -20.66
C GLU A 246 4.15 17.58 -19.90
N SER A 247 5.08 18.25 -19.19
CA SER A 247 6.04 17.57 -18.33
C SER A 247 5.33 16.74 -17.28
N PHE A 248 4.34 17.32 -16.60
CA PHE A 248 3.54 16.62 -15.60
C PHE A 248 2.88 15.35 -16.17
N MET A 249 2.25 15.48 -17.35
CA MET A 249 1.59 14.38 -18.03
C MET A 249 2.58 13.23 -18.29
N MET A 250 3.78 13.54 -18.79
CA MET A 250 4.83 12.53 -19.02
C MET A 250 5.16 11.73 -17.75
N PHE A 251 5.37 12.40 -16.61
CA PHE A 251 5.64 11.71 -15.34
C PHE A 251 4.43 10.92 -14.83
N ALA A 252 3.21 11.41 -15.01
CA ALA A 252 1.98 10.71 -14.61
C ALA A 252 1.80 9.40 -15.39
N TRP A 253 2.08 9.39 -16.69
CA TRP A 253 2.03 8.19 -17.53
C TRP A 253 3.15 7.20 -17.21
N VAL A 254 4.37 7.68 -16.97
CA VAL A 254 5.49 6.83 -16.50
C VAL A 254 5.13 6.18 -15.17
N LEU A 255 4.53 6.92 -14.24
CA LEU A 255 4.09 6.40 -12.96
C LEU A 255 2.98 5.35 -13.12
N LEU A 256 2.02 5.56 -14.02
CA LEU A 256 0.99 4.56 -14.35
C LEU A 256 1.62 3.27 -14.91
N LEU A 257 2.57 3.38 -15.84
CA LEU A 257 3.28 2.22 -16.37
C LEU A 257 3.98 1.44 -15.25
N LEU A 258 4.64 2.15 -14.32
CA LEU A 258 5.30 1.55 -13.17
C LEU A 258 4.30 0.83 -12.24
N HIS A 259 3.14 1.42 -11.97
CA HIS A 259 2.07 0.76 -11.21
C HIS A 259 1.57 -0.51 -11.92
N ILE A 260 1.41 -0.48 -13.25
CA ILE A 260 1.00 -1.66 -14.03
C ILE A 260 2.06 -2.76 -13.92
N MET A 261 3.34 -2.43 -14.06
CA MET A 261 4.43 -3.41 -13.93
C MET A 261 4.43 -4.09 -12.55
N VAL A 262 4.30 -3.29 -11.48
CA VAL A 262 4.24 -3.80 -10.10
C VAL A 262 2.98 -4.61 -9.83
N PHE A 263 1.84 -4.18 -10.36
CA PHE A 263 0.59 -4.95 -10.31
C PHE A 263 0.73 -6.31 -10.98
N LEU A 264 1.31 -6.37 -12.18
CA LEU A 264 1.53 -7.63 -12.90
C LEU A 264 2.50 -8.55 -12.14
N TYR A 265 3.55 -7.98 -11.53
CA TYR A 265 4.47 -8.74 -10.68
C TYR A 265 3.75 -9.39 -9.50
N PHE A 266 3.01 -8.61 -8.69
CA PHE A 266 2.30 -9.18 -7.54
C PHE A 266 1.21 -10.17 -7.97
N ARG A 267 0.51 -9.91 -9.08
CA ARG A 267 -0.47 -10.86 -9.61
C ARG A 267 0.18 -12.18 -10.04
N SER A 268 1.40 -12.11 -10.59
CA SER A 268 2.21 -13.30 -10.89
C SER A 268 2.59 -14.07 -9.62
N CYS A 269 3.01 -13.37 -8.55
CA CYS A 269 3.30 -13.97 -7.26
C CYS A 269 2.08 -14.68 -6.65
N VAL A 270 0.91 -14.03 -6.67
CA VAL A 270 -0.35 -14.65 -6.21
C VAL A 270 -0.71 -15.87 -7.06
N HIS A 271 -0.53 -15.81 -8.39
CA HIS A 271 -0.77 -16.97 -9.24
C HIS A 271 0.19 -18.13 -8.92
N HIS A 272 1.45 -17.84 -8.59
CA HIS A 272 2.41 -18.84 -8.14
C HIS A 272 1.98 -19.48 -6.82
N LEU A 273 1.54 -18.67 -5.84
CA LEU A 273 0.98 -19.17 -4.58
C LEU A 273 -0.23 -20.07 -4.80
N LEU A 274 -1.17 -19.65 -5.66
CA LEU A 274 -2.35 -20.45 -5.99
C LEU A 274 -1.98 -21.77 -6.64
N HIS A 275 -0.98 -21.78 -7.52
CA HIS A 275 -0.50 -23.02 -8.14
C HIS A 275 0.08 -23.98 -7.10
N SER A 276 0.87 -23.47 -6.14
CA SER A 276 1.35 -24.24 -4.99
C SER A 276 0.22 -24.74 -4.07
N ALA A 277 -0.90 -24.01 -4.02
CA ALA A 277 -2.11 -24.39 -3.29
C ALA A 277 -3.02 -25.38 -4.07
N ALA A 278 -2.49 -26.05 -5.10
CA ALA A 278 -3.22 -27.00 -5.97
C ALA A 278 -4.30 -26.38 -6.87
N PHE A 279 -4.24 -25.08 -7.16
CA PHE A 279 -5.09 -24.47 -8.17
C PHE A 279 -4.71 -24.94 -9.58
N SER A 280 -5.71 -25.34 -10.36
CA SER A 280 -5.54 -25.76 -11.75
C SER A 280 -6.52 -25.02 -12.66
N LYS A 281 -6.08 -24.64 -13.86
CA LYS A 281 -6.96 -24.05 -14.89
C LYS A 281 -7.95 -25.05 -15.46
N ASN A 282 -7.63 -26.35 -15.42
CA ASN A 282 -8.54 -27.39 -15.87
C ASN A 282 -9.60 -27.63 -14.78
N LYS A 283 -10.88 -27.48 -15.15
CA LYS A 283 -12.00 -27.58 -14.22
C LYS A 283 -12.09 -28.98 -13.58
N ALA A 284 -11.75 -30.04 -14.31
CA ALA A 284 -11.83 -31.42 -13.82
C ALA A 284 -10.77 -31.73 -12.75
N THR A 285 -9.53 -31.28 -12.97
CA THR A 285 -8.44 -31.41 -11.99
C THR A 285 -8.68 -30.51 -10.78
N LEU A 286 -9.21 -29.30 -11.00
CA LEU A 286 -9.59 -28.40 -9.91
C LEU A 286 -10.71 -29.00 -9.05
N THR A 287 -11.75 -29.60 -9.65
CA THR A 287 -12.80 -30.29 -8.88
C THR A 287 -12.25 -31.44 -8.06
N ALA A 288 -11.37 -32.27 -8.64
CA ALA A 288 -10.77 -33.41 -7.95
C ALA A 288 -9.89 -32.97 -6.76
N ASN A 289 -9.09 -31.92 -6.97
CA ASN A 289 -8.30 -31.32 -5.90
C ASN A 289 -9.22 -30.77 -4.80
N LEU A 290 -10.23 -29.97 -5.15
CA LEU A 290 -11.16 -29.39 -4.18
C LEU A 290 -11.95 -30.46 -3.40
N THR A 291 -12.31 -31.58 -4.01
CA THR A 291 -12.98 -32.69 -3.30
C THR A 291 -12.06 -33.34 -2.27
N ALA A 292 -10.80 -33.60 -2.64
CA ALA A 292 -9.82 -34.15 -1.69
C ALA A 292 -9.57 -33.18 -0.51
N ILE A 293 -9.53 -31.88 -0.81
CA ILE A 293 -9.40 -30.83 0.19
C ILE A 293 -10.61 -30.78 1.13
N ALA A 294 -11.82 -30.91 0.58
CA ALA A 294 -13.04 -30.87 1.38
C ALA A 294 -13.11 -32.02 2.38
N GLU A 295 -12.67 -33.22 1.98
CA GLU A 295 -12.61 -34.38 2.87
C GLU A 295 -11.58 -34.20 3.98
N GLU A 296 -10.39 -33.67 3.66
CA GLU A 296 -9.36 -33.36 4.66
C GLU A 296 -9.82 -32.28 5.65
N GLU A 297 -10.44 -31.20 5.15
CA GLU A 297 -10.99 -30.13 6.01
C GLU A 297 -12.11 -30.64 6.93
N ALA A 298 -12.99 -31.51 6.42
CA ALA A 298 -14.06 -32.11 7.22
C ALA A 298 -13.53 -33.01 8.34
N ASN A 299 -12.51 -33.82 8.03
CA ASN A 299 -11.84 -34.67 9.01
C ASN A 299 -11.08 -33.83 10.06
N ALA A 300 -10.43 -32.74 9.65
CA ALA A 300 -9.77 -31.83 10.58
C ALA A 300 -10.79 -31.18 11.53
N TRP A 301 -11.89 -30.64 10.99
CA TRP A 301 -12.96 -30.01 11.79
C TRP A 301 -13.59 -30.94 12.83
N GLN A 302 -13.79 -32.22 12.50
CA GLN A 302 -14.36 -33.18 13.46
C GLN A 302 -13.44 -33.46 14.65
N ASN A 303 -12.13 -33.28 14.49
CA ASN A 303 -11.11 -33.60 15.48
C ASN A 303 -10.57 -32.35 16.21
N GLU A 304 -11.10 -31.16 15.91
CA GLU A 304 -10.56 -29.89 16.37
C GLU A 304 -11.43 -29.28 17.49
N GLU A 305 -10.92 -29.34 18.72
CA GLU A 305 -11.53 -28.68 19.88
C GLU A 305 -10.99 -27.25 20.03
N ALA A 306 -11.83 -26.33 20.50
CA ALA A 306 -11.48 -24.91 20.61
C ALA A 306 -10.30 -24.65 21.56
N ASP A 307 -10.24 -25.36 22.70
CA ASP A 307 -9.15 -25.21 23.68
C ASP A 307 -7.82 -25.74 23.12
N ARG A 308 -7.86 -26.88 22.43
CA ARG A 308 -6.70 -27.44 21.74
C ARG A 308 -6.22 -26.53 20.60
N ALA A 309 -7.15 -25.94 19.84
CA ALA A 309 -6.82 -24.99 18.79
C ALA A 309 -6.16 -23.73 19.38
N LEU A 310 -6.67 -23.22 20.51
CA LEU A 310 -6.06 -22.09 21.23
C LEU A 310 -4.63 -22.43 21.67
N GLU A 311 -4.40 -23.60 22.25
CA GLU A 311 -3.07 -24.05 22.69
C GLU A 311 -2.08 -24.10 21.52
N VAL A 312 -2.49 -24.67 20.38
CA VAL A 312 -1.67 -24.72 19.15
C VAL A 312 -1.35 -23.31 18.66
N MET A 313 -2.33 -22.40 18.62
CA MET A 313 -2.13 -21.02 18.21
C MET A 313 -1.15 -20.29 19.13
N SER A 314 -1.30 -20.43 20.45
CA SER A 314 -0.41 -19.79 21.44
C SER A 314 1.02 -20.34 21.34
N CYS A 315 1.19 -21.64 21.12
CA CYS A 315 2.51 -22.25 20.90
C CYS A 315 3.19 -21.70 19.63
N ILE A 316 2.44 -21.60 18.51
CA ILE A 316 2.95 -21.04 17.26
C ILE A 316 3.31 -19.55 17.42
N GLN A 317 2.49 -18.80 18.16
CA GLN A 317 2.76 -17.40 18.47
C GLN A 317 4.05 -17.23 19.26
N GLU A 318 4.20 -17.94 20.38
CA GLU A 318 5.39 -17.88 21.24
C GLU A 318 6.66 -18.23 20.45
N HIS A 319 6.59 -19.30 19.63
CA HIS A 319 7.71 -19.70 18.78
C HIS A 319 8.12 -18.60 17.79
N HIS A 320 7.15 -17.90 17.18
CA HIS A 320 7.45 -16.82 16.23
C HIS A 320 7.96 -15.55 16.92
N GLU A 321 7.44 -15.21 18.10
CA GLU A 321 7.97 -14.11 18.91
C GLU A 321 9.42 -14.37 19.32
N GLU A 322 9.76 -15.60 19.71
CA GLU A 322 11.13 -15.98 20.04
C GLU A 322 12.06 -15.87 18.83
N LEU A 323 11.64 -16.37 17.66
CA LEU A 323 12.40 -16.24 16.41
C LEU A 323 12.66 -14.77 16.06
N GLU A 324 11.67 -13.90 16.21
CA GLU A 324 11.85 -12.47 15.98
C GLU A 324 12.81 -11.83 16.99
N PHE A 325 12.70 -12.20 18.26
CA PHE A 325 13.60 -11.74 19.30
C PHE A 325 15.06 -12.14 18.99
N GLN A 326 15.28 -13.39 18.59
CA GLN A 326 16.59 -13.89 18.17
C GLN A 326 17.12 -13.13 16.93
N ARG A 327 16.27 -12.86 15.93
CA ARG A 327 16.65 -12.05 14.76
C ARG A 327 17.06 -10.63 15.15
N ARG A 328 16.32 -9.97 16.06
CA ARG A 328 16.64 -8.61 16.53
C ARG A 328 17.96 -8.61 17.30
N ARG A 329 18.16 -9.59 18.19
CA ARG A 329 19.42 -9.77 18.93
C ARG A 329 20.60 -9.96 17.98
N ASN A 330 20.48 -10.84 16.99
CA ASN A 330 21.54 -11.10 16.01
C ASN A 330 21.86 -9.87 15.14
N LYS A 331 20.85 -9.10 14.73
CA LYS A 331 21.05 -7.82 14.03
C LYS A 331 21.77 -6.79 14.89
N ASN A 332 21.41 -6.68 16.17
CA ASN A 332 22.05 -5.75 17.10
C ASN A 332 23.51 -6.14 17.34
N ILE A 333 23.83 -7.44 17.41
CA ILE A 333 25.21 -7.93 17.51
C ILE A 333 25.98 -7.62 16.21
N ALA A 334 25.40 -7.91 15.04
CA ALA A 334 26.01 -7.60 13.75
C ALA A 334 26.26 -6.09 13.57
N ALA A 335 25.30 -5.23 13.93
CA ALA A 335 25.46 -3.79 13.88
C ALA A 335 26.53 -3.26 14.84
N LYS A 336 26.70 -3.90 16.01
CA LYS A 336 27.81 -3.61 16.93
C LYS A 336 29.17 -4.10 16.39
N GLN A 337 29.20 -5.22 15.68
CA GLN A 337 30.42 -5.75 15.05
C GLN A 337 30.85 -4.95 13.82
N VAL A 338 29.91 -4.51 12.96
CA VAL A 338 30.18 -3.63 11.80
C VAL A 338 30.75 -2.28 12.24
N LYS A 339 30.42 -1.80 13.44
CA LYS A 339 31.05 -0.60 14.04
C LYS A 339 32.48 -0.82 14.52
N ASN A 340 32.92 -2.06 14.73
CA ASN A 340 34.23 -2.37 15.30
C ASN A 340 35.22 -2.99 14.31
N HIS A 341 34.78 -3.67 13.25
CA HIS A 341 35.65 -4.14 12.17
C HIS A 341 34.91 -4.07 10.83
N GLY A 342 35.49 -3.33 9.88
CA GLY A 342 35.07 -3.32 8.49
C GLY A 342 35.58 -4.59 7.82
N ASP A 343 34.91 -5.71 8.02
CA ASP A 343 35.17 -6.90 7.23
C ASP A 343 33.89 -7.65 6.83
N ARG A 344 33.96 -8.12 5.59
CA ARG A 344 32.89 -8.65 4.74
C ARG A 344 32.64 -10.11 5.14
N ALA A 345 31.49 -10.41 5.74
CA ALA A 345 31.12 -11.78 6.11
C ALA A 345 30.04 -12.35 5.18
N ASP A 346 30.34 -13.54 4.65
CA ASP A 346 29.55 -14.35 3.73
C ASP A 346 28.07 -14.51 4.14
N ASN A 347 27.19 -14.29 3.17
CA ASN A 347 25.75 -14.15 3.38
C ASN A 347 24.92 -15.34 2.82
N GLU A 348 25.56 -16.45 2.46
CA GLU A 348 24.94 -17.40 1.51
C GLU A 348 24.27 -18.65 2.12
N LYS A 349 24.16 -18.78 3.46
CA LYS A 349 23.53 -19.97 4.07
C LYS A 349 22.49 -19.74 5.18
N ARG A 350 21.99 -18.51 5.35
CA ARG A 350 21.07 -18.17 6.45
C ARG A 350 19.58 -18.06 6.08
N HIS A 351 19.21 -18.27 4.82
CA HIS A 351 17.85 -17.98 4.35
C HIS A 351 16.83 -19.10 4.65
N ASP A 352 17.26 -20.35 4.82
CA ASP A 352 16.33 -21.49 4.83
C ASP A 352 15.85 -21.94 6.22
N SER A 353 16.52 -21.59 7.32
CA SER A 353 16.25 -22.19 8.64
C SER A 353 15.40 -21.35 9.60
N PHE A 354 14.94 -20.15 9.20
CA PHE A 354 14.38 -19.18 10.16
C PHE A 354 12.98 -18.66 9.82
N SER A 355 12.27 -19.26 8.85
CA SER A 355 10.96 -18.75 8.40
C SER A 355 9.78 -19.15 9.31
N GLY A 356 9.98 -19.98 10.34
CA GLY A 356 8.91 -20.46 11.22
C GLY A 356 7.87 -21.35 10.50
N VAL A 357 8.25 -21.85 9.32
CA VAL A 357 7.42 -22.65 8.42
C VAL A 357 7.49 -24.12 8.84
N MET A 358 6.35 -24.82 8.82
CA MET A 358 6.27 -26.22 9.24
C MET A 358 7.10 -27.14 8.32
N PRO A 359 7.81 -28.14 8.89
CA PRO A 359 8.59 -29.11 8.11
C PRO A 359 7.66 -29.94 7.21
N GLY A 360 8.00 -30.07 5.92
CA GLY A 360 7.19 -30.78 4.93
C GLY A 360 6.13 -29.93 4.22
N SER A 361 6.03 -28.64 4.53
CA SER A 361 5.19 -27.71 3.77
C SER A 361 5.76 -27.45 2.35
N PRO A 362 4.89 -27.12 1.37
CA PRO A 362 5.33 -26.86 0.00
C PRO A 362 6.32 -25.69 -0.02
N THR A 363 7.49 -25.92 -0.64
CA THR A 363 8.51 -24.89 -0.80
C THR A 363 8.02 -23.83 -1.77
N VAL A 364 7.66 -22.66 -1.23
CA VAL A 364 7.34 -21.48 -2.03
C VAL A 364 8.52 -20.55 -1.95
N ASP A 365 9.41 -20.64 -2.94
CA ASP A 365 10.45 -19.66 -3.17
C ASP A 365 10.02 -18.73 -4.32
N ILE A 366 9.81 -17.46 -4.00
CA ILE A 366 9.47 -16.45 -5.00
C ILE A 366 10.74 -15.66 -5.28
N ARG A 367 11.28 -15.85 -6.49
CA ARG A 367 12.48 -15.15 -6.95
C ARG A 367 12.31 -13.63 -6.75
N SER A 368 13.31 -13.04 -6.09
CA SER A 368 13.41 -11.59 -5.85
C SER A 368 12.36 -10.98 -4.93
N PHE A 369 11.66 -11.77 -4.09
CA PHE A 369 10.76 -11.20 -3.10
C PHE A 369 11.48 -10.85 -1.79
N SER A 370 11.58 -9.56 -1.49
CA SER A 370 11.99 -9.07 -0.16
C SER A 370 10.85 -8.27 0.46
N HIS A 371 10.34 -8.73 1.60
CA HIS A 371 9.26 -8.04 2.32
C HIS A 371 9.58 -6.55 2.55
N LYS A 372 10.79 -6.25 3.02
CA LYS A 372 11.20 -4.87 3.33
C LYS A 372 11.33 -4.01 2.08
N GLY A 373 11.93 -4.56 1.01
CA GLY A 373 12.12 -3.83 -0.24
C GLY A 373 10.79 -3.50 -0.91
N TRP A 374 9.89 -4.48 -1.00
CA TRP A 374 8.58 -4.28 -1.59
C TRP A 374 7.65 -3.42 -0.74
N HIS A 375 7.75 -3.47 0.59
CA HIS A 375 7.06 -2.51 1.46
C HIS A 375 7.44 -1.08 1.10
N VAL A 376 8.74 -0.77 1.07
CA VAL A 376 9.24 0.56 0.66
C VAL A 376 8.81 0.91 -0.76
N GLY A 377 8.91 -0.04 -1.70
CA GLY A 377 8.53 0.19 -3.09
C GLY A 377 7.04 0.51 -3.27
N VAL A 378 6.15 -0.23 -2.61
CA VAL A 378 4.70 0.03 -2.65
C VAL A 378 4.40 1.39 -2.01
N MET A 379 4.94 1.68 -0.83
CA MET A 379 4.71 2.98 -0.18
C MET A 379 5.22 4.14 -1.03
N LEU A 380 6.39 4.00 -1.66
CA LEU A 380 6.93 5.01 -2.56
C LEU A 380 6.01 5.29 -3.75
N LEU A 381 5.44 4.26 -4.39
CA LEU A 381 4.50 4.44 -5.51
C LEU A 381 3.26 5.22 -5.09
N LEU A 382 2.74 4.92 -3.90
CA LEU A 382 1.60 5.63 -3.33
C LEU A 382 1.94 7.08 -3.03
N ILE A 383 3.10 7.34 -2.42
CA ILE A 383 3.54 8.70 -2.08
C ILE A 383 3.77 9.53 -3.36
N LEU A 384 4.39 8.94 -4.38
CA LEU A 384 4.58 9.58 -5.69
C LEU A 384 3.25 9.92 -6.36
N ASN A 385 2.25 9.03 -6.30
CA ASN A 385 0.93 9.32 -6.85
C ASN A 385 0.25 10.50 -6.12
N GLY A 386 0.31 10.52 -4.78
CA GLY A 386 -0.22 11.63 -3.98
C GLY A 386 0.51 12.96 -4.26
N PHE A 387 1.83 12.90 -4.46
CA PHE A 387 2.64 14.05 -4.84
C PHE A 387 2.28 14.58 -6.23
N LEU A 388 2.11 13.71 -7.22
CA LEU A 388 1.65 14.15 -8.55
C LEU A 388 0.22 14.71 -8.51
N ILE A 389 -0.70 14.13 -7.72
CA ILE A 389 -2.03 14.71 -7.51
C ILE A 389 -1.92 16.13 -6.92
N THR A 390 -0.99 16.32 -5.98
CA THR A 390 -0.76 17.62 -5.35
C THR A 390 -0.25 18.65 -6.36
N LEU A 391 0.77 18.28 -7.15
CA LEU A 391 1.29 19.14 -8.21
C LEU A 391 0.22 19.43 -9.26
N PHE A 392 -0.61 18.45 -9.64
CA PHE A 392 -1.74 18.68 -10.55
C PHE A 392 -2.68 19.76 -10.02
N VAL A 393 -3.09 19.67 -8.75
CA VAL A 393 -3.99 20.65 -8.13
C VAL A 393 -3.35 22.04 -8.02
N GLN A 394 -2.04 22.12 -7.77
CA GLN A 394 -1.34 23.40 -7.59
C GLN A 394 -0.88 24.07 -8.88
N CYS A 395 -0.59 23.28 -9.92
CA CYS A 395 0.08 23.76 -11.11
C CYS A 395 -0.80 23.67 -12.35
N ALA A 396 -1.57 22.59 -12.52
CA ALA A 396 -2.25 22.30 -13.78
C ALA A 396 -3.76 22.57 -13.72
N PHE A 397 -4.39 22.54 -12.54
CA PHE A 397 -5.85 22.60 -12.40
C PHE A 397 -6.46 23.91 -12.92
N TYR A 398 -5.75 25.03 -12.79
CA TYR A 398 -6.23 26.34 -13.23
C TYR A 398 -6.10 26.53 -14.74
N ASP A 399 -5.07 25.94 -15.35
CA ASP A 399 -4.85 25.99 -16.80
C ASP A 399 -5.74 25.00 -17.57
N MET A 400 -6.53 24.16 -16.86
CA MET A 400 -7.43 23.18 -17.49
C MET A 400 -8.53 23.82 -18.30
N ASP A 401 -9.00 25.01 -17.91
CA ASP A 401 -10.04 25.74 -18.64
C ASP A 401 -9.47 26.24 -19.99
N ASP A 402 -8.25 26.78 -19.98
CA ASP A 402 -7.54 27.19 -21.20
C ASP A 402 -7.22 25.98 -22.11
N ILE A 403 -6.76 24.86 -21.54
CA ILE A 403 -6.50 23.62 -22.28
C ILE A 403 -7.79 23.04 -22.87
N TYR A 404 -8.91 23.17 -22.16
CA TYR A 404 -10.22 22.74 -22.63
C TYR A 404 -10.70 23.60 -23.80
N GLU A 405 -10.48 24.92 -23.74
CA GLU A 405 -10.83 25.85 -24.80
C GLU A 405 -9.96 25.66 -26.05
N ASP A 406 -8.65 25.42 -25.90
CA ASP A 406 -7.70 25.33 -27.00
C ASP A 406 -7.62 23.93 -27.64
N PHE A 407 -7.70 22.86 -26.85
CA PHE A 407 -7.47 21.47 -27.32
C PHE A 407 -8.68 20.53 -27.12
N GLY A 408 -9.74 21.00 -26.47
CA GLY A 408 -11.02 20.29 -26.30
C GLY A 408 -11.08 19.31 -25.12
N THR A 409 -12.19 18.56 -25.05
CA THR A 409 -12.52 17.67 -23.91
C THR A 409 -11.53 16.53 -23.68
N LEU A 410 -10.87 16.04 -24.74
CA LEU A 410 -10.11 14.79 -24.69
C LEU A 410 -8.75 14.96 -23.97
N PRO A 411 -7.91 15.96 -24.30
CA PRO A 411 -6.70 16.26 -23.54
C PRO A 411 -6.99 16.60 -22.07
N ALA A 412 -8.04 17.39 -21.81
CA ALA A 412 -8.46 17.74 -20.46
C ALA A 412 -8.79 16.51 -19.57
N VAL A 413 -9.35 15.45 -20.15
CA VAL A 413 -9.57 14.19 -19.40
C VAL A 413 -8.30 13.35 -19.27
N MET A 414 -7.41 13.40 -20.27
CA MET A 414 -6.19 12.58 -20.28
C MET A 414 -5.14 13.01 -19.24
N VAL A 415 -5.13 14.28 -18.82
CA VAL A 415 -4.17 14.78 -17.81
C VAL A 415 -4.38 14.14 -16.43
N PRO A 416 -5.58 14.14 -15.81
CA PRO A 416 -5.79 13.52 -14.51
C PRO A 416 -5.97 11.98 -14.57
N LEU A 417 -6.27 11.43 -15.75
CA LEU A 417 -6.64 10.01 -15.92
C LEU A 417 -5.64 9.02 -15.31
N PRO A 418 -4.31 9.13 -15.53
CA PRO A 418 -3.35 8.18 -14.96
C PRO A 418 -3.39 8.14 -13.43
N LEU A 419 -3.53 9.30 -12.79
CA LEU A 419 -3.56 9.43 -11.32
C LEU A 419 -4.83 8.81 -10.73
N VAL A 420 -5.97 9.02 -11.38
CA VAL A 420 -7.26 8.45 -10.97
C VAL A 420 -7.26 6.93 -11.15
N ILE A 421 -6.69 6.41 -12.24
CA ILE A 421 -6.55 4.96 -12.46
C ILE A 421 -5.66 4.34 -11.39
N ASN A 422 -4.53 4.97 -11.09
CA ASN A 422 -3.63 4.54 -10.01
C ASN A 422 -4.37 4.47 -8.68
N LEU A 423 -5.07 5.55 -8.31
CA LEU A 423 -5.78 5.68 -7.04
C LEU A 423 -6.94 4.68 -6.88
N LEU A 424 -7.84 4.59 -7.86
CA LEU A 424 -9.09 3.83 -7.72
C LEU A 424 -8.93 2.34 -8.03
N PHE A 425 -7.98 1.97 -8.90
CA PHE A 425 -7.88 0.60 -9.41
C PHE A 425 -6.58 -0.09 -9.03
N LEU A 426 -5.43 0.50 -9.37
CA LEU A 426 -4.14 -0.20 -9.24
C LEU A 426 -3.64 -0.26 -7.80
N GLN A 427 -3.65 0.86 -7.06
CA GLN A 427 -3.13 0.93 -5.70
C GLN A 427 -3.81 -0.07 -4.76
N ARG A 428 -5.14 -0.14 -4.78
CA ARG A 428 -5.88 -1.16 -4.01
C ARG A 428 -5.42 -2.58 -4.34
N ARG A 429 -5.31 -2.92 -5.63
CA ARG A 429 -4.98 -4.29 -6.05
C ARG A 429 -3.54 -4.64 -5.69
N ILE A 430 -2.61 -3.74 -5.97
CA ILE A 430 -1.20 -3.85 -5.59
C ILE A 430 -1.09 -4.07 -4.08
N PHE A 431 -1.78 -3.26 -3.29
CA PHE A 431 -1.75 -3.34 -1.84
C PHE A 431 -2.34 -4.67 -1.33
N TYR A 432 -3.52 -5.07 -1.83
CA TYR A 432 -4.15 -6.34 -1.46
C TYR A 432 -3.23 -7.53 -1.77
N ASP A 433 -2.74 -7.62 -3.01
CA ASP A 433 -1.89 -8.72 -3.46
C ASP A 433 -0.54 -8.71 -2.70
N PHE A 434 0.03 -7.53 -2.42
CA PHE A 434 1.23 -7.39 -1.59
C PHE A 434 1.01 -7.96 -0.19
N VAL A 435 -0.08 -7.57 0.49
CA VAL A 435 -0.37 -8.05 1.85
C VAL A 435 -0.64 -9.55 1.88
N VAL A 436 -1.35 -10.08 0.87
CA VAL A 436 -1.57 -11.53 0.74
C VAL A 436 -0.24 -12.27 0.56
N VAL A 437 0.61 -11.82 -0.37
CA VAL A 437 1.90 -12.47 -0.64
C VAL A 437 2.82 -12.37 0.57
N SER A 438 2.92 -11.19 1.19
CA SER A 438 3.81 -10.95 2.33
C SER A 438 3.43 -11.83 3.53
N ASN A 439 2.14 -11.91 3.86
CA ASN A 439 1.66 -12.73 4.98
C ASN A 439 1.71 -14.23 4.69
N THR A 440 1.58 -14.65 3.43
CA THR A 440 1.70 -16.08 3.06
C THR A 440 3.15 -16.56 3.07
N LEU A 441 4.11 -15.65 2.89
CA LEU A 441 5.55 -15.97 2.95
C LEU A 441 6.14 -15.81 4.35
N SER A 442 5.66 -14.84 5.13
CA SER A 442 6.11 -14.57 6.49
C SER A 442 4.94 -14.11 7.36
N ILE A 443 4.69 -14.82 8.45
CA ILE A 443 3.67 -14.42 9.42
C ILE A 443 4.12 -13.19 10.20
N ASN A 444 3.18 -12.29 10.50
CA ASN A 444 3.42 -11.12 11.33
C ASN A 444 3.10 -11.48 12.79
N SER A 445 4.12 -11.56 13.64
CA SER A 445 4.00 -11.93 15.06
C SER A 445 3.00 -11.07 15.82
N HIS A 446 3.06 -9.74 15.62
CA HIS A 446 2.20 -8.78 16.31
C HIS A 446 0.75 -8.95 15.87
N THR A 447 0.49 -9.13 14.58
CA THR A 447 -0.88 -9.35 14.09
C THR A 447 -1.42 -10.71 14.50
N LEU A 448 -0.55 -11.72 14.60
CA LEU A 448 -0.93 -13.04 15.10
C LEU A 448 -1.33 -12.97 16.57
N SER A 449 -0.49 -12.36 17.42
CA SER A 449 -0.74 -12.16 18.85
C SER A 449 -2.09 -11.50 19.11
N ASP A 450 -2.33 -10.39 18.44
CA ASP A 450 -3.58 -9.64 18.42
C ASP A 450 -4.84 -10.49 18.08
N VAL A 451 -4.69 -11.47 17.19
CA VAL A 451 -5.79 -12.35 16.76
C VAL A 451 -5.99 -13.49 17.74
N VAL A 452 -4.91 -14.05 18.27
CA VAL A 452 -4.94 -15.12 19.28
C VAL A 452 -5.51 -14.61 20.59
N GLU A 453 -5.18 -13.40 21.02
CA GLU A 453 -5.76 -12.76 22.20
C GLU A 453 -7.28 -12.59 22.06
N ASN A 454 -7.73 -12.02 20.94
CA ASN A 454 -9.17 -11.89 20.64
C ASN A 454 -9.88 -13.26 20.59
N PHE A 455 -9.23 -14.29 20.03
CA PHE A 455 -9.79 -15.64 20.01
C PHE A 455 -9.88 -16.23 21.42
N SER A 456 -8.85 -16.02 22.25
CA SER A 456 -8.85 -16.44 23.66
C SER A 456 -9.99 -15.81 24.45
N GLU A 457 -10.24 -14.51 24.27
CA GLU A 457 -11.37 -13.83 24.90
C GLU A 457 -12.71 -14.43 24.48
N VAL A 458 -12.90 -14.70 23.19
CA VAL A 458 -14.13 -15.30 22.68
C VAL A 458 -14.33 -16.72 23.21
N VAL A 459 -13.28 -17.53 23.30
CA VAL A 459 -13.36 -18.88 23.87
C VAL A 459 -13.69 -18.84 25.36
N ARG A 460 -13.09 -17.91 26.13
CA ARG A 460 -13.38 -17.75 27.57
C ARG A 460 -14.81 -17.29 27.88
N LEU A 461 -15.45 -16.58 26.95
CA LEU A 461 -16.82 -16.10 27.10
C LEU A 461 -17.87 -17.17 26.76
N ARG A 462 -17.47 -18.27 26.13
CA ARG A 462 -18.32 -19.41 25.79
C ARG A 462 -18.36 -20.41 26.94
#